data_AF-A0AA88WL67-F1
#
_entry.id   AF-A0AA88WL67-F1
#
_cell.length_a   1.000
_cell.length_b   1.000
_cell.length_c   1.000
_cell.angle_alpha   90.00
_cell.angle_beta   90.00
_cell.angle_gamma   90.00
#
_symmetry.space_group_name_H-M   'P 1'
#
loop_
_entity.id
_entity.type
_entity.pdbx_description
1 polymer ?
#
loop_
_entity_poly.entity_id
_entity_poly.type
_entity_poly.pdbx_seq_one_letter_code
_entity_poly.pdbx_strand_id
1 'polypeptide(L)'
;MSSESAAKISYTVLRTASALHYKKFFTNDDALDWYLATVNHNFKGDEDDDRILINYVVSARNPFQFISTVLCIELAWFAATMDYHVFYRIPMFTSAQDYMKTKSVNLWVYDRLRKKKRQVTLRVTTSKRDRRKTMAATFVNFIHQKDAGLALCCDCELILYSVMRLLIKYAYTSQSDYGMFTIGYVVILSDTSKRHEISMTIGNAISFKSDGKDLPVYARILEQVMKKYEEYGDKEISSIFIRIYLSGMKASVMPILSDDEIAIKIWESIDCKVAGEVNEAIPIGKRKKKPTNYLTALKPTISQKKPFIVADTETLYLDQVHVPFAAGFLVVMPDDEVSSYSSYKIETYFSEDNIANLYPTFNERSQKMMYKFIERLVVVVRLNPSIQTVYFHNFSRFDGILLLKYLATYHGEKYTIKPLMRNHMLYEIAVYQGKKKLFSLRDSYTLLTSSLDTLAKNLCPQLGCKGSIPYDEVGVDNLHIQRDILLDHMKQDILLLGGVMKKAQDIYWKKYHIDLVNKLTLSSLALTIFRTNYYDEKNWPIYIPNRN
;
A
#
# COMPACT_ATOMS: atom_id res chain seq x y z
N MET A 1 39.33 -13.17 33.02
CA MET A 1 39.25 -11.69 33.04
C MET A 1 38.28 -11.27 34.13
N SER A 2 38.70 -10.43 35.08
CA SER A 2 37.82 -9.91 36.12
C SER A 2 36.69 -9.08 35.49
N SER A 3 35.52 -9.03 36.15
CA SER A 3 34.31 -8.33 35.67
C SER A 3 34.53 -6.83 35.41
N GLU A 4 35.51 -6.23 36.08
CA GLU A 4 35.89 -4.82 35.95
C GLU A 4 36.67 -4.53 34.66
N SER A 5 37.48 -5.50 34.21
CA SER A 5 38.31 -5.37 32.99
C SER A 5 37.47 -5.35 31.71
N ALA A 6 36.39 -6.13 31.64
CA ALA A 6 35.55 -6.21 30.44
C ALA A 6 34.64 -4.99 30.26
N ALA A 7 34.10 -4.43 31.35
CA ALA A 7 33.28 -3.21 31.30
C ALA A 7 34.11 -2.01 30.84
N LYS A 8 35.34 -1.88 31.34
CA LYS A 8 36.28 -0.82 30.95
C LYS A 8 36.56 -0.87 29.43
N ILE A 9 36.75 -2.06 28.87
CA ILE A 9 36.96 -2.26 27.43
C ILE A 9 35.74 -1.82 26.61
N SER A 10 34.51 -2.18 27.02
CA SER A 10 33.29 -1.79 26.28
C SER A 10 33.05 -0.28 26.28
N TYR A 11 33.29 0.41 27.41
CA TYR A 11 33.19 1.87 27.46
C TYR A 11 34.25 2.55 26.61
N THR A 12 35.49 2.05 26.62
CA THR A 12 36.57 2.55 25.76
C THR A 12 36.16 2.46 24.29
N VAL A 13 35.68 1.31 23.83
CA VAL A 13 35.29 1.11 22.43
C VAL A 13 34.15 2.05 22.01
N LEU A 14 33.13 2.23 22.85
CA LEU A 14 31.99 3.11 22.54
C LEU A 14 32.39 4.59 22.50
N ARG A 15 33.27 5.03 23.40
CA ARG A 15 33.78 6.42 23.42
C ARG A 15 34.65 6.71 22.19
N THR A 16 35.53 5.78 21.83
CA THR A 16 36.33 5.85 20.61
C THR A 16 35.44 5.87 19.36
N ALA A 17 34.42 5.02 19.31
CA ALA A 17 33.47 4.98 18.19
C ALA A 17 32.69 6.28 18.04
N SER A 18 32.17 6.85 19.15
CA SER A 18 31.54 8.16 19.14
C SER A 18 32.48 9.23 18.58
N ALA A 19 33.73 9.31 19.07
CA ALA A 19 34.69 10.27 18.53
C ALA A 19 34.90 10.13 17.02
N LEU A 20 35.10 8.91 16.52
CA LEU A 20 35.28 8.66 15.09
C LEU A 20 34.05 9.03 14.23
N HIS A 21 32.84 8.96 14.80
CA HIS A 21 31.63 9.47 14.16
C HIS A 21 31.58 11.00 14.17
N TYR A 22 32.22 11.66 15.12
CA TYR A 22 32.33 13.12 15.18
C TYR A 22 33.34 13.68 14.16
N LYS A 23 34.56 13.15 14.10
CA LYS A 23 35.58 13.59 13.12
C LYS A 23 36.63 12.50 12.90
N LYS A 24 37.52 12.71 11.93
CA LYS A 24 38.64 11.79 11.66
C LYS A 24 39.77 12.00 12.67
N PHE A 25 40.39 10.90 13.10
CA PHE A 25 41.57 10.86 13.96
C PHE A 25 42.64 9.97 13.31
N PHE A 26 43.90 10.20 13.65
CA PHE A 26 45.02 9.41 13.12
C PHE A 26 45.14 8.06 13.83
N THR A 27 44.84 8.01 15.13
CA THR A 27 44.79 6.77 15.92
C THR A 27 43.50 6.67 16.76
N ASN A 28 43.20 5.46 17.23
CA ASN A 28 42.05 5.21 18.12
C ASN A 28 42.27 5.82 19.53
N ASP A 29 43.52 5.95 19.96
CA ASP A 29 43.87 6.56 21.24
C ASP A 29 43.63 8.08 21.18
N ASP A 30 44.02 8.73 20.07
CA ASP A 30 43.70 10.16 19.85
C ASP A 30 42.19 10.44 19.87
N ALA A 31 41.39 9.52 19.31
CA ALA A 31 39.94 9.62 19.29
C ALA A 31 39.34 9.48 20.70
N LEU A 32 39.85 8.52 21.49
CA LEU A 32 39.42 8.31 22.87
C LEU A 32 39.76 9.51 23.75
N ASP A 33 40.99 10.02 23.66
CA ASP A 33 41.46 11.16 24.45
C ASP A 33 40.66 12.42 24.14
N TRP A 34 40.37 12.66 22.87
CA TRP A 34 39.48 13.75 22.47
C TRP A 34 38.07 13.59 23.07
N TYR A 35 37.49 12.39 23.05
CA TYR A 35 36.16 12.15 23.63
C TYR A 35 36.15 12.44 25.13
N LEU A 36 37.16 11.95 25.86
CA LEU A 36 37.26 12.12 27.31
C LEU A 36 37.47 13.58 27.70
N ALA A 37 38.27 14.33 26.93
CA ALA A 37 38.53 15.74 27.18
C ALA A 37 37.34 16.65 26.80
N THR A 38 36.60 16.30 25.74
CA THR A 38 35.66 17.22 25.09
C THR A 38 34.21 16.89 25.38
N VAL A 39 33.84 15.61 25.30
CA VAL A 39 32.45 15.17 25.46
C VAL A 39 32.23 14.85 26.94
N ASN A 40 33.03 13.96 27.51
CA ASN A 40 32.84 13.47 28.88
C ASN A 40 33.07 14.53 29.98
N HIS A 41 33.75 15.65 29.68
CA HIS A 41 33.98 16.75 30.62
C HIS A 41 32.88 17.82 30.60
N ASN A 42 32.11 17.89 29.51
CA ASN A 42 31.05 18.88 29.30
C ASN A 42 29.64 18.37 29.63
N PHE A 43 29.46 17.07 29.91
CA PHE A 43 28.18 16.45 30.28
C PHE A 43 28.16 15.98 31.74
N LYS A 44 28.55 16.88 32.67
CA LYS A 44 28.64 16.57 34.10
C LYS A 44 27.47 17.10 34.92
N GLY A 45 26.28 17.23 34.31
CA GLY A 45 25.01 17.28 35.02
C GLY A 45 24.52 18.67 35.38
N ASP A 46 24.70 19.67 34.51
CA ASP A 46 23.96 20.94 34.61
C ASP A 46 22.79 20.97 33.61
N GLU A 47 21.75 21.75 33.91
CA GLU A 47 20.48 21.84 33.14
C GLU A 47 20.64 22.23 31.66
N ASP A 48 21.83 22.63 31.22
CA ASP A 48 22.16 22.99 29.83
C ASP A 48 22.83 21.85 29.02
N ASP A 49 23.01 20.66 29.63
CA ASP A 49 23.68 19.50 29.03
C ASP A 49 23.04 19.06 27.70
N ASP A 50 21.71 19.11 27.57
CA ASP A 50 21.02 18.72 26.33
C ASP A 50 21.30 19.69 25.17
N ARG A 51 21.41 20.99 25.44
CA ARG A 51 21.75 22.00 24.42
C ARG A 51 23.21 21.89 23.99
N ILE A 52 24.10 21.60 24.94
CA ILE A 52 25.52 21.34 24.64
C ILE A 52 25.64 20.09 23.76
N LEU A 53 24.88 19.02 24.05
CA LEU A 53 24.89 17.80 23.27
C LEU A 53 24.42 18.06 21.84
N ILE A 54 23.29 18.77 21.68
CA ILE A 54 22.76 19.13 20.37
C ILE A 54 23.79 19.92 19.55
N ASN A 55 24.50 20.87 20.15
CA ASN A 55 25.52 21.67 19.46
C ASN A 55 26.70 20.81 18.95
N TYR A 56 27.15 19.83 19.74
CA TYR A 56 28.14 18.88 19.28
C TYR A 56 27.57 17.99 18.17
N VAL A 57 26.33 17.53 18.29
CA VAL A 57 25.71 16.65 17.31
C VAL A 57 25.59 17.31 15.94
N VAL A 58 25.19 18.59 15.88
CA VAL A 58 25.14 19.34 14.61
C VAL A 58 26.53 19.48 13.97
N SER A 59 27.57 19.56 14.80
CA SER A 59 28.96 19.74 14.35
C SER A 59 29.67 18.42 14.00
N ALA A 60 29.04 17.28 14.27
CA ALA A 60 29.61 15.96 14.03
C ALA A 60 29.58 15.60 12.54
N ARG A 61 30.61 14.89 12.08
CA ARG A 61 30.69 14.34 10.72
C ARG A 61 29.54 13.38 10.42
N ASN A 62 29.12 12.60 11.42
CA ASN A 62 27.97 11.70 11.35
C ASN A 62 27.05 11.98 12.56
N PRO A 63 26.19 13.01 12.50
CA PRO A 63 25.40 13.49 13.64
C PRO A 63 24.58 12.42 14.35
N PHE A 64 23.83 11.62 13.60
CA PHE A 64 22.92 10.62 14.15
C PHE A 64 23.63 9.43 14.78
N GLN A 65 24.74 8.99 14.16
CA GLN A 65 25.56 7.91 14.71
C GLN A 65 26.27 8.40 15.98
N PHE A 66 26.77 9.64 15.97
CA PHE A 66 27.40 10.27 17.14
C PHE A 66 26.45 10.40 18.32
N ILE A 67 25.25 10.97 18.14
CA ILE A 67 24.29 11.13 19.25
C ILE A 67 23.80 9.78 19.77
N SER A 68 23.57 8.81 18.87
CA SER A 68 23.06 7.50 19.27
C SER A 68 24.09 6.73 20.10
N THR A 69 25.39 6.80 19.75
CA THR A 69 26.42 6.14 20.56
C THR A 69 26.63 6.83 21.90
N VAL A 70 26.48 8.16 21.99
CA VAL A 70 26.53 8.90 23.26
C VAL A 70 25.35 8.55 24.18
N LEU A 71 24.11 8.60 23.69
CA LEU A 71 22.91 8.27 24.49
C LEU A 71 22.83 6.79 24.89
N CYS A 72 23.39 5.89 24.08
CA CYS A 72 23.50 4.47 24.42
C CYS A 72 24.32 4.23 25.69
N ILE A 73 25.36 5.03 25.91
CA ILE A 73 26.23 4.93 27.10
C ILE A 73 25.43 5.24 28.37
N GLU A 74 24.52 6.22 28.31
CA GLU A 74 23.67 6.67 29.42
C GLU A 74 22.50 5.71 29.72
N LEU A 75 21.76 5.27 28.69
CA LEU A 75 20.59 4.39 28.85
C LEU A 75 20.95 2.96 29.30
N ALA A 76 22.07 2.42 28.81
CA ALA A 76 22.54 1.09 29.21
C ALA A 76 22.98 1.06 30.68
N TRP A 77 23.52 2.17 31.18
CA TRP A 77 23.85 2.33 32.59
C TRP A 77 22.57 2.38 33.44
N PHE A 78 21.61 3.24 33.10
CA PHE A 78 20.36 3.42 33.87
C PHE A 78 19.53 2.13 34.01
N ALA A 79 19.31 1.37 32.92
CA ALA A 79 18.50 0.16 32.95
C ALA A 79 19.09 -0.97 33.81
N ALA A 80 20.42 -1.04 33.92
CA ALA A 80 21.11 -2.03 34.75
C ALA A 80 21.06 -1.69 36.24
N THR A 81 21.00 -0.40 36.58
CA THR A 81 20.94 0.09 37.96
C THR A 81 19.56 -0.11 38.58
N MET A 82 18.49 -0.06 37.77
CA MET A 82 17.09 -0.11 38.22
C MET A 82 16.44 -1.51 38.27
N ASP A 83 17.16 -2.58 37.95
CA ASP A 83 16.74 -4.00 38.09
C ASP A 83 15.45 -4.41 37.33
N TYR A 84 15.09 -3.71 36.25
CA TYR A 84 13.91 -3.95 35.42
C TYR A 84 13.99 -5.20 34.49
N HIS A 85 12.84 -5.70 34.06
CA HIS A 85 12.70 -6.74 33.04
C HIS A 85 12.98 -6.20 31.63
N VAL A 86 13.49 -7.06 30.73
CA VAL A 86 13.68 -6.71 29.32
C VAL A 86 12.45 -7.12 28.53
N PHE A 87 11.74 -6.16 27.96
CA PHE A 87 10.57 -6.41 27.12
C PHE A 87 10.93 -6.36 25.64
N TYR A 88 10.58 -7.42 24.91
CA TYR A 88 10.58 -7.43 23.45
C TYR A 88 9.14 -7.35 22.97
N ARG A 89 8.79 -6.30 22.23
CA ARG A 89 7.41 -6.05 21.79
C ARG A 89 7.37 -5.80 20.30
N ILE A 90 6.59 -6.60 19.59
CA ILE A 90 6.18 -6.37 18.20
C ILE A 90 4.65 -6.46 18.10
N PRO A 91 4.01 -5.98 17.01
CA PRO A 91 2.55 -5.89 16.93
C PRO A 91 1.81 -7.21 17.17
N MET A 92 2.43 -8.36 16.91
CA MET A 92 1.79 -9.67 17.05
C MET A 92 2.09 -10.40 18.36
N PHE A 93 3.14 -10.03 19.10
CA PHE A 93 3.38 -10.57 20.44
C PHE A 93 4.31 -9.69 21.28
N THR A 94 4.14 -9.76 22.60
CA THR A 94 5.09 -9.23 23.59
C THR A 94 5.73 -10.40 24.33
N SER A 95 7.06 -10.49 24.32
CA SER A 95 7.79 -11.42 25.18
C SER A 95 8.50 -10.64 26.29
N ALA A 96 8.20 -10.99 27.55
CA ALA A 96 8.93 -10.50 28.71
C ALA A 96 10.05 -11.49 29.02
N GLN A 97 11.30 -11.05 28.92
CA GLN A 97 12.46 -11.90 29.18
C GLN A 97 13.02 -11.58 30.56
N ASP A 98 12.81 -12.52 31.49
CA ASP A 98 13.22 -12.38 32.88
C ASP A 98 14.57 -13.07 33.16
N TYR A 99 15.66 -12.32 33.00
CA TYR A 99 17.02 -12.84 33.13
C TYR A 99 17.47 -13.01 34.59
N MET A 100 17.07 -14.11 35.21
CA MET A 100 17.51 -14.51 36.56
C MET A 100 18.80 -15.33 36.55
N LYS A 101 19.65 -15.19 37.57
CA LYS A 101 20.80 -16.08 37.75
C LYS A 101 20.31 -17.49 38.04
N THR A 102 20.96 -18.50 37.46
CA THR A 102 20.61 -19.92 37.68
C THR A 102 21.58 -20.55 38.66
N LYS A 103 21.09 -21.38 39.58
CA LYS A 103 21.91 -22.24 40.44
C LYS A 103 21.70 -23.71 40.09
N SER A 104 22.78 -24.48 40.14
CA SER A 104 22.72 -25.93 39.97
C SER A 104 22.26 -26.58 41.28
N VAL A 105 21.26 -27.45 41.21
CA VAL A 105 20.78 -28.28 42.32
C VAL A 105 20.88 -29.74 41.89
N ASN A 106 21.50 -30.55 42.74
CA ASN A 106 21.66 -31.98 42.47
C ASN A 106 20.52 -32.75 43.12
N LEU A 107 19.76 -33.48 42.31
CA LEU A 107 18.74 -34.42 42.78
C LEU A 107 19.22 -35.85 42.57
N TRP A 108 18.82 -36.75 43.47
CA TRP A 108 19.05 -38.17 43.31
C TRP A 108 17.77 -38.82 42.78
N VAL A 109 17.83 -39.32 41.55
CA VAL A 109 16.73 -40.03 40.92
C VAL A 109 17.01 -41.52 41.03
N TYR A 110 16.07 -42.27 41.60
CA TYR A 110 16.17 -43.72 41.66
C TYR A 110 15.55 -44.35 40.43
N ASP A 111 16.38 -44.97 39.60
CA ASP A 111 15.92 -45.75 38.47
C ASP A 111 15.43 -47.11 38.98
N ARG A 112 14.10 -47.25 39.08
CA ARG A 112 13.44 -48.45 39.64
C ARG A 112 13.67 -49.70 38.79
N LEU A 113 13.80 -49.55 37.47
CA LEU A 113 13.99 -50.67 36.53
C LEU A 113 15.43 -51.22 36.63
N ARG A 114 16.42 -50.34 36.76
CA ARG A 114 17.84 -50.73 36.87
C ARG A 114 18.35 -50.84 38.31
N LYS A 115 17.48 -50.58 39.30
CA LYS A 115 17.76 -50.56 40.75
C LYS A 115 19.02 -49.76 41.12
N LYS A 116 19.25 -48.60 40.47
CA LYS A 116 20.42 -47.74 40.74
C LYS A 116 20.00 -46.29 40.99
N LYS A 117 20.61 -45.66 42.00
CA LYS A 117 20.51 -44.20 42.20
C LYS A 117 21.43 -43.49 41.22
N ARG A 118 20.92 -42.44 40.56
CA ARG A 118 21.68 -41.56 39.68
C ARG A 118 21.52 -40.12 40.16
N GLN A 119 22.61 -39.38 40.19
CA GLN A 119 22.57 -37.95 40.49
C GLN A 119 22.32 -37.18 39.20
N VAL A 120 21.34 -36.28 39.21
CA VAL A 120 21.01 -35.41 38.09
C VAL A 120 21.10 -33.97 38.56
N THR A 121 21.86 -33.14 37.85
CA THR A 121 21.99 -31.71 38.13
C THR A 121 20.95 -30.92 37.34
N LEU A 122 20.03 -30.27 38.03
CA LEU A 122 19.06 -29.34 37.46
C LEU A 122 19.56 -27.90 37.67
N ARG A 123 19.41 -27.05 36.65
CA ARG A 123 19.64 -25.61 36.80
C ARG A 123 18.31 -24.91 37.09
N VAL A 124 18.18 -24.35 38.27
CA VAL A 124 16.97 -23.68 38.76
C VAL A 124 17.23 -22.18 38.86
N THR A 125 16.27 -21.36 38.45
CA THR A 125 16.37 -19.90 38.55
C THR A 125 16.38 -19.47 40.02
N THR A 126 17.19 -18.45 40.32
CA THR A 126 17.23 -17.81 41.64
C THR A 126 16.36 -16.55 41.64
N SER A 127 16.09 -15.99 42.81
CA SER A 127 15.42 -14.69 42.95
C SER A 127 16.34 -13.49 42.64
N LYS A 128 17.61 -13.72 42.31
CA LYS A 128 18.59 -12.65 42.02
C LYS A 128 18.77 -12.50 40.51
N ARG A 129 18.56 -11.29 40.00
CA ARG A 129 18.67 -10.94 38.58
C ARG A 129 20.12 -10.99 38.08
N ASP A 130 20.30 -11.47 36.85
CA ASP A 130 21.57 -11.42 36.13
C ASP A 130 21.69 -10.09 35.39
N ARG A 131 22.08 -9.04 36.13
CA ARG A 131 22.19 -7.66 35.62
C ARG A 131 23.04 -7.55 34.35
N ARG A 132 24.03 -8.43 34.16
CA ARG A 132 24.88 -8.46 32.96
C ARG A 132 24.10 -8.94 31.74
N LYS A 133 23.33 -10.03 31.88
CA LYS A 133 22.48 -10.53 30.78
C LYS A 133 21.32 -9.58 30.50
N THR A 134 20.73 -8.99 31.54
CA THR A 134 19.71 -7.93 31.38
C THR A 134 20.28 -6.79 30.54
N MET A 135 21.46 -6.26 30.88
CA MET A 135 22.08 -5.14 30.15
C MET A 135 22.43 -5.50 28.70
N ALA A 136 23.04 -6.66 28.45
CA ALA A 136 23.40 -7.10 27.09
C ALA A 136 22.16 -7.40 26.23
N ALA A 137 21.11 -7.98 26.82
CA ALA A 137 19.84 -8.21 26.14
C ALA A 137 19.10 -6.90 25.88
N THR A 138 19.11 -5.93 26.81
CA THR A 138 18.58 -4.58 26.57
C THR A 138 19.32 -3.89 25.42
N PHE A 139 20.63 -4.05 25.31
CA PHE A 139 21.44 -3.50 24.21
C PHE A 139 21.11 -4.13 22.86
N VAL A 140 21.08 -5.47 22.76
CA VAL A 140 20.72 -6.19 21.53
C VAL A 140 19.27 -5.86 21.13
N ASN A 141 18.37 -5.73 22.11
CA ASN A 141 16.99 -5.36 21.89
C ASN A 141 16.85 -3.89 21.48
N PHE A 142 17.66 -2.97 22.02
CA PHE A 142 17.72 -1.57 21.59
C PHE A 142 18.26 -1.46 20.18
N ILE A 143 19.32 -2.17 19.81
CA ILE A 143 19.82 -2.20 18.42
C ILE A 143 18.76 -2.79 17.49
N HIS A 144 18.13 -3.92 17.82
CA HIS A 144 17.11 -4.51 16.94
C HIS A 144 15.81 -3.70 16.85
N GLN A 145 15.35 -3.08 17.94
CA GLN A 145 14.15 -2.23 17.95
C GLN A 145 14.43 -0.85 17.35
N LYS A 146 15.66 -0.32 17.50
CA LYS A 146 16.03 1.02 17.04
C LYS A 146 16.75 1.02 15.69
N ASP A 147 17.32 -0.05 15.17
CA ASP A 147 17.68 -0.13 13.74
C ASP A 147 16.41 -0.24 12.87
N ALA A 148 15.37 -0.94 13.38
CA ALA A 148 14.04 -0.91 12.80
C ALA A 148 13.30 0.41 13.09
N GLY A 149 13.59 1.06 14.22
CA GLY A 149 12.94 2.29 14.69
C GLY A 149 13.54 3.59 14.15
N LEU A 150 14.87 3.76 14.11
CA LEU A 150 15.57 4.98 13.64
C LEU A 150 15.50 5.16 12.12
N ALA A 151 15.49 4.06 11.36
CA ALA A 151 15.19 4.15 9.93
C ALA A 151 13.74 4.60 9.67
N LEU A 152 12.83 4.42 10.64
CA LEU A 152 11.44 4.89 10.60
C LEU A 152 11.19 6.25 11.29
N CYS A 153 11.95 6.58 12.35
CA CYS A 153 11.67 7.70 13.25
C CYS A 153 12.10 9.04 12.67
N CYS A 154 13.26 9.11 12.00
CA CYS A 154 13.75 10.39 11.50
C CYS A 154 12.81 11.00 10.45
N ASP A 155 12.25 10.18 9.55
CA ASP A 155 11.38 10.70 8.48
C ASP A 155 9.98 11.05 9.02
N CYS A 156 9.39 10.21 9.86
CA CYS A 156 8.05 10.47 10.41
C CYS A 156 8.04 11.66 11.38
N GLU A 157 9.06 11.82 12.22
CA GLU A 157 9.17 12.95 13.14
C GLU A 157 9.44 14.27 12.41
N LEU A 158 10.31 14.27 11.39
CA LEU A 158 10.52 15.44 10.54
C LEU A 158 9.25 15.88 9.82
N ILE A 159 8.48 14.92 9.29
CA ILE A 159 7.17 15.19 8.69
C ILE A 159 6.21 15.75 9.75
N LEU A 160 6.16 15.14 10.94
CA LEU A 160 5.30 15.57 12.03
C LEU A 160 5.61 17.01 12.46
N TYR A 161 6.88 17.35 12.67
CA TYR A 161 7.29 18.72 13.00
C TYR A 161 6.98 19.71 11.87
N SER A 162 7.17 19.30 10.62
CA SER A 162 6.84 20.12 9.45
C SER A 162 5.33 20.42 9.39
N VAL A 163 4.49 19.42 9.64
CA VAL A 163 3.02 19.59 9.67
C VAL A 163 2.61 20.47 10.86
N MET A 164 3.16 20.23 12.05
CA MET A 164 2.87 21.04 13.25
C MET A 164 3.29 22.50 13.05
N ARG A 165 4.45 22.76 12.46
CA ARG A 165 4.92 24.10 12.11
C ARG A 165 3.94 24.80 11.17
N LEU A 166 3.50 24.11 10.11
CA LEU A 166 2.51 24.65 9.17
C LEU A 166 1.17 24.96 9.85
N LEU A 167 0.71 24.09 10.76
CA LEU A 167 -0.54 24.29 11.50
C LEU A 167 -0.47 25.46 12.46
N ILE A 168 0.60 25.57 13.25
CA ILE A 168 0.78 26.68 14.18
C ILE A 168 0.84 27.98 13.41
N LYS A 169 1.58 28.02 12.30
CA LYS A 169 1.75 29.23 11.50
C LYS A 169 0.49 29.68 10.78
N TYR A 170 -0.26 28.75 10.17
CA TYR A 170 -1.34 29.10 9.23
C TYR A 170 -2.75 28.69 9.67
N ALA A 171 -2.88 27.75 10.61
CA ALA A 171 -4.17 27.22 11.05
C ALA A 171 -4.56 27.74 12.43
N TYR A 172 -3.72 27.55 13.46
CA TYR A 172 -4.03 27.96 14.83
C TYR A 172 -4.13 29.47 15.01
N THR A 173 -3.38 30.23 14.21
CA THR A 173 -3.45 31.70 14.12
C THR A 173 -4.77 32.21 13.51
N SER A 174 -5.60 31.34 12.92
CA SER A 174 -6.88 31.75 12.34
C SER A 174 -7.99 31.87 13.40
N GLN A 175 -8.78 32.94 13.28
CA GLN A 175 -9.97 33.18 14.09
C GLN A 175 -11.20 32.52 13.41
N SER A 176 -11.54 31.32 13.86
CA SER A 176 -12.69 30.55 13.39
C SER A 176 -13.27 29.74 14.54
N ASP A 177 -14.57 29.50 14.53
CA ASP A 177 -15.23 28.69 15.55
C ASP A 177 -15.00 27.19 15.30
N TYR A 178 -14.68 26.79 14.06
CA TYR A 178 -14.42 25.39 13.70
C TYR A 178 -13.39 25.27 12.57
N GLY A 179 -12.41 24.38 12.75
CA GLY A 179 -11.31 24.19 11.81
C GLY A 179 -10.91 22.73 11.65
N MET A 180 -10.69 22.31 10.40
CA MET A 180 -10.09 21.02 10.05
C MET A 180 -8.92 21.19 9.09
N PHE A 181 -8.05 20.19 9.01
CA PHE A 181 -7.01 20.13 7.99
C PHE A 181 -6.80 18.72 7.45
N THR A 182 -6.26 18.62 6.25
CA THR A 182 -5.71 17.37 5.69
C THR A 182 -4.23 17.54 5.41
N ILE A 183 -3.44 16.48 5.58
CA ILE A 183 -2.00 16.46 5.28
C ILE A 183 -1.81 15.91 3.87
N GLY A 184 -0.82 16.40 3.13
CA GLY A 184 -0.46 15.83 1.84
C GLY A 184 1.03 15.89 1.56
N TYR A 185 1.47 14.97 0.69
CA TYR A 185 2.86 14.81 0.25
C TYR A 185 2.95 14.99 -1.25
N VAL A 186 4.09 15.51 -1.71
CA VAL A 186 4.53 15.41 -3.10
C VAL A 186 5.64 14.39 -3.15
N VAL A 187 5.41 13.29 -3.85
CA VAL A 187 6.35 12.17 -3.96
C VAL A 187 6.96 12.17 -5.36
N ILE A 188 8.28 12.00 -5.43
CA ILE A 188 9.00 11.83 -6.68
C ILE A 188 8.99 10.36 -7.07
N LEU A 189 8.55 10.07 -8.29
CA LEU A 189 8.72 8.76 -8.90
C LEU A 189 9.99 8.78 -9.76
N SER A 190 11.01 8.05 -9.34
CA SER A 190 12.22 7.80 -10.12
C SER A 190 12.01 6.58 -11.00
N ASP A 191 11.49 6.79 -12.21
CA ASP A 191 11.63 5.82 -13.28
C ASP A 191 12.14 6.55 -14.54
N THR A 192 13.25 6.05 -15.08
CA THR A 192 13.94 6.45 -16.32
C THR A 192 13.85 7.93 -16.79
N SER A 193 14.94 8.68 -16.60
CA SER A 193 15.30 9.94 -17.29
C SER A 193 14.38 11.18 -17.16
N LYS A 194 13.18 11.10 -16.54
CA LYS A 194 12.35 12.28 -16.23
C LYS A 194 11.76 12.19 -14.81
N ARG A 195 12.01 13.22 -13.99
CA ARG A 195 11.49 13.34 -12.62
C ARG A 195 9.98 13.68 -12.68
N HIS A 196 9.12 12.76 -12.22
CA HIS A 196 7.67 12.98 -12.16
C HIS A 196 7.20 13.14 -10.71
N GLU A 197 6.52 14.24 -10.41
CA GLU A 197 6.02 14.55 -9.06
C GLU A 197 4.52 14.27 -8.97
N ILE A 198 4.11 13.53 -7.94
CA ILE A 198 2.69 13.24 -7.67
C ILE A 198 2.33 13.76 -6.27
N SER A 199 1.35 14.66 -6.23
CA SER A 199 0.72 15.12 -5.00
C SER A 199 -0.35 14.13 -4.51
N MET A 200 -0.32 13.75 -3.24
CA MET A 200 -1.32 12.90 -2.60
C MET A 200 -1.73 13.42 -1.22
N THR A 201 -3.00 13.26 -0.85
CA THR A 201 -3.50 13.56 0.50
C THR A 201 -3.48 12.30 1.35
N ILE A 202 -2.98 12.40 2.57
CA ILE A 202 -2.89 11.29 3.51
C ILE A 202 -4.01 11.38 4.55
N GLY A 203 -4.57 10.22 4.89
CA GLY A 203 -5.57 10.10 5.94
C GLY A 203 -6.88 10.84 5.68
N ASN A 204 -7.67 10.98 6.75
CA ASN A 204 -8.89 11.78 6.77
C ASN A 204 -8.59 13.17 7.33
N ALA A 205 -9.49 14.12 7.14
CA ALA A 205 -9.36 15.43 7.77
C ALA A 205 -9.35 15.32 9.31
N ILE A 206 -8.50 16.10 9.96
CA ILE A 206 -8.34 16.18 11.42
C ILE A 206 -8.89 17.53 11.87
N SER A 207 -9.80 17.52 12.85
CA SER A 207 -10.27 18.74 13.52
C SER A 207 -9.17 19.29 14.41
N PHE A 208 -8.81 20.56 14.22
CA PHE A 208 -7.82 21.26 15.06
C PHE A 208 -8.44 22.38 15.89
N LYS A 209 -9.70 22.76 15.61
CA LYS A 209 -10.43 23.80 16.34
C LYS A 209 -11.91 23.45 16.44
N SER A 210 -12.51 23.56 17.63
CA SER A 210 -13.93 23.36 17.89
C SER A 210 -14.42 24.35 18.95
N ASP A 211 -15.58 24.96 18.72
CA ASP A 211 -16.16 26.02 19.57
C ASP A 211 -15.14 27.14 19.89
N GLY A 212 -14.33 27.50 18.90
CA GLY A 212 -13.27 28.51 19.00
C GLY A 212 -12.03 28.09 19.81
N LYS A 213 -11.99 26.87 20.34
CA LYS A 213 -10.86 26.33 21.13
C LYS A 213 -9.96 25.44 20.30
N ASP A 214 -8.65 25.59 20.50
CA ASP A 214 -7.61 24.77 19.87
C ASP A 214 -7.62 23.35 20.44
N LEU A 215 -7.57 22.35 19.57
CA LEU A 215 -7.53 20.94 19.92
C LEU A 215 -6.11 20.37 19.80
N PRO A 216 -5.70 19.44 20.67
CA PRO A 216 -4.42 18.75 20.54
C PRO A 216 -4.47 17.74 19.39
N VAL A 217 -3.67 17.95 18.35
CA VAL A 217 -3.67 17.11 17.14
C VAL A 217 -2.40 16.29 16.93
N TYR A 218 -1.38 16.48 17.78
CA TYR A 218 -0.05 15.88 17.63
C TYR A 218 -0.09 14.35 17.49
N ALA A 219 -0.72 13.66 18.43
CA ALA A 219 -0.85 12.19 18.40
C ALA A 219 -1.62 11.68 17.16
N ARG A 220 -2.58 12.47 16.66
CA ARG A 220 -3.38 12.12 15.47
C ARG A 220 -2.60 12.27 14.18
N ILE A 221 -1.77 13.31 14.08
CA ILE A 221 -0.86 13.48 12.95
C ILE A 221 0.13 12.32 12.92
N LEU A 222 0.74 12.00 14.07
CA LEU A 222 1.66 10.87 14.20
C LEU A 222 1.00 9.55 13.73
N GLU A 223 -0.22 9.27 14.20
CA GLU A 223 -0.97 8.08 13.76
C GLU A 223 -1.18 8.03 12.24
N GLN A 224 -1.58 9.14 11.61
CA GLN A 224 -1.80 9.20 10.17
C GLN A 224 -0.50 9.10 9.35
N VAL A 225 0.57 9.75 9.81
CA VAL A 225 1.89 9.72 9.17
C VAL A 225 2.48 8.32 9.24
N MET A 226 2.45 7.67 10.41
CA MET A 226 2.95 6.30 10.56
C MET A 226 2.14 5.29 9.75
N LYS A 227 0.81 5.39 9.74
CA LYS A 227 -0.05 4.50 8.94
C LYS A 227 0.24 4.60 7.44
N LYS A 228 0.72 5.76 7.00
CA LYS A 228 1.01 6.03 5.59
C LYS A 228 2.45 5.76 5.21
N TYR A 229 3.37 5.78 6.18
CA TYR A 229 4.76 5.34 6.02
C TYR A 229 4.85 3.97 5.35
N GLU A 230 4.05 3.00 5.80
CA GLU A 230 3.98 1.66 5.20
C GLU A 230 3.60 1.67 3.70
N GLU A 231 2.88 2.68 3.22
CA GLU A 231 2.40 2.77 1.83
C GLU A 231 3.40 3.44 0.87
N TYR A 232 4.21 4.41 1.34
CA TYR A 232 5.20 5.07 0.50
C TYR A 232 6.60 4.45 0.57
N GLY A 233 6.95 3.74 1.66
CA GLY A 233 8.24 3.05 1.79
C GLY A 233 9.42 4.00 1.57
N ASP A 234 10.40 3.59 0.77
CA ASP A 234 11.65 4.35 0.52
C ASP A 234 11.52 5.46 -0.55
N LYS A 235 10.31 5.92 -0.86
CA LYS A 235 10.11 6.95 -1.90
C LYS A 235 10.47 8.35 -1.41
N GLU A 236 11.16 9.11 -2.25
CA GLU A 236 11.56 10.50 -1.96
C GLU A 236 10.34 11.43 -1.90
N ILE A 237 10.15 12.09 -0.74
CA ILE A 237 9.15 13.15 -0.56
C ILE A 237 9.83 14.50 -0.85
N SER A 238 9.38 15.20 -1.90
CA SER A 238 9.94 16.52 -2.26
C SER A 238 9.27 17.67 -1.52
N SER A 239 8.02 17.50 -1.07
CA SER A 239 7.28 18.56 -0.38
C SER A 239 6.16 18.00 0.50
N ILE A 240 5.85 18.75 1.57
CA ILE A 240 4.73 18.51 2.49
C ILE A 240 3.82 19.73 2.46
N PHE A 241 2.50 19.50 2.37
CA PHE A 241 1.52 20.57 2.44
C PHE A 241 0.36 20.20 3.36
N ILE A 242 -0.31 21.23 3.89
CA ILE A 242 -1.58 21.09 4.59
C ILE A 242 -2.67 21.81 3.79
N ARG A 243 -3.89 21.28 3.82
CA ARG A 243 -5.07 21.98 3.32
C ARG A 243 -6.02 22.22 4.48
N ILE A 244 -6.26 23.48 4.79
CA ILE A 244 -7.04 23.94 5.94
C ILE A 244 -8.47 24.28 5.48
N TYR A 245 -9.46 23.90 6.29
CA TYR A 245 -10.87 24.18 6.10
C TYR A 245 -11.39 24.88 7.36
N LEU A 246 -11.91 26.10 7.22
CA LEU A 246 -12.40 26.93 8.31
C LEU A 246 -13.90 27.23 8.13
N SER A 247 -14.67 27.28 9.21
CA SER A 247 -16.01 27.87 9.18
C SER A 247 -15.91 29.39 9.37
N GLY A 248 -16.45 30.16 8.42
CA GLY A 248 -16.57 31.62 8.50
C GLY A 248 -15.28 32.35 8.91
N MET A 249 -14.35 32.58 7.97
CA MET A 249 -13.19 33.42 8.24
C MET A 249 -13.65 34.83 8.64
N LYS A 250 -13.37 35.22 9.90
CA LYS A 250 -13.44 36.62 10.29
C LYS A 250 -12.23 37.32 9.67
N ALA A 251 -12.45 38.43 8.97
CA ALA A 251 -11.38 39.20 8.36
C ALA A 251 -10.51 39.83 9.46
N SER A 252 -9.49 39.12 9.92
CA SER A 252 -8.49 39.64 10.85
C SER A 252 -7.08 39.32 10.38
N VAL A 253 -6.17 40.23 10.70
CA VAL A 253 -4.73 40.13 10.42
C VAL A 253 -4.20 38.90 11.16
N MET A 254 -3.69 37.91 10.42
CA MET A 254 -3.06 36.75 11.05
C MET A 254 -1.84 37.21 11.85
N PRO A 255 -1.74 36.89 13.15
CA PRO A 255 -0.55 37.22 13.92
C PRO A 255 0.67 36.52 13.33
N ILE A 256 1.74 37.28 13.10
CA ILE A 256 3.02 36.76 12.63
C ILE A 256 3.78 36.25 13.86
N LEU A 257 3.85 34.93 14.01
CA LEU A 257 4.67 34.29 15.05
C LEU A 257 6.12 34.22 14.58
N SER A 258 7.05 34.48 15.50
CA SER A 258 8.49 34.21 15.31
C SER A 258 8.77 32.71 15.30
N ASP A 259 9.91 32.30 14.73
CA ASP A 259 10.29 30.89 14.67
C ASP A 259 10.49 30.27 16.07
N ASP A 260 10.94 31.06 17.05
CA ASP A 260 11.10 30.62 18.45
C ASP A 260 9.75 30.37 19.13
N GLU A 261 8.77 31.26 18.93
CA GLU A 261 7.41 31.05 19.43
C GLU A 261 6.73 29.83 18.82
N ILE A 262 6.98 29.56 17.53
CA ILE A 262 6.50 28.35 16.88
C ILE A 262 7.18 27.12 17.48
N ALA A 263 8.48 27.15 17.73
CA ALA A 263 9.21 26.04 18.35
C ALA A 263 8.69 25.73 19.76
N ILE A 264 8.44 26.75 20.59
CA ILE A 264 7.85 26.59 21.93
C ILE A 264 6.47 25.92 21.84
N LYS A 265 5.60 26.38 20.92
CA LYS A 265 4.27 25.79 20.72
C LYS A 265 4.31 24.35 20.20
N ILE A 266 5.32 24.00 19.39
CA ILE A 266 5.55 22.61 18.98
C ILE A 266 5.90 21.77 20.20
N TRP A 267 6.81 22.25 21.06
CA TRP A 267 7.18 21.57 22.31
C TRP A 267 6.00 21.36 23.26
N GLU A 268 5.18 22.39 23.49
CA GLU A 268 3.97 22.28 24.31
C GLU A 268 2.99 21.22 23.75
N SER A 269 2.93 21.08 22.43
CA SER A 269 2.08 20.08 21.77
C SER A 269 2.60 18.64 21.92
N ILE A 270 3.91 18.46 22.14
CA ILE A 270 4.56 17.14 22.34
C ILE A 270 4.27 16.61 23.75
N ASP A 271 4.27 17.48 24.77
CA ASP A 271 4.04 17.11 26.17
C ASP A 271 2.57 16.78 26.48
N CYS A 272 1.63 17.28 25.68
CA CYS A 272 0.23 16.90 25.74
C CYS A 272 0.00 15.48 25.17
N LYS A 273 0.50 14.42 25.85
CA LYS A 273 0.26 13.00 25.51
C LYS A 273 -1.18 12.50 25.74
N VAL A 274 -2.14 13.41 25.91
CA VAL A 274 -3.55 13.06 26.15
C VAL A 274 -4.26 12.97 24.79
N ALA A 275 -4.55 11.74 24.35
CA ALA A 275 -5.52 11.51 23.30
C ALA A 275 -6.90 11.91 23.84
N GLY A 276 -7.31 13.16 23.60
CA GLY A 276 -8.68 13.60 23.87
C GLY A 276 -9.70 12.70 23.17
N GLU A 277 -10.91 12.64 23.73
CA GLU A 277 -12.03 11.88 23.17
C GLU A 277 -12.23 12.14 21.68
N VAL A 278 -12.65 11.09 20.98
CA VAL A 278 -12.86 11.07 19.53
C VAL A 278 -14.02 11.99 19.17
N ASN A 279 -13.73 13.27 18.96
CA ASN A 279 -14.63 14.11 18.17
C ASN A 279 -14.34 13.80 16.71
N GLU A 280 -15.10 12.85 16.14
CA GLU A 280 -15.18 12.72 14.69
C GLU A 280 -15.42 14.11 14.11
N ALA A 281 -14.67 14.46 13.07
CA ALA A 281 -14.91 15.67 12.31
C ALA A 281 -16.40 15.75 11.99
N ILE A 282 -17.11 16.73 12.59
CA ILE A 282 -18.44 17.09 12.12
C ILE A 282 -18.22 17.39 10.65
N PRO A 283 -18.82 16.64 9.73
CA PRO A 283 -18.67 16.95 8.32
C PRO A 283 -19.10 18.41 8.21
N ILE A 284 -18.17 19.33 7.91
CA ILE A 284 -18.56 20.60 7.29
C ILE A 284 -19.39 20.09 6.16
N GLY A 285 -20.71 20.26 6.30
CA GLY A 285 -21.64 19.66 5.39
C GLY A 285 -21.05 20.04 4.06
N LYS A 286 -20.52 19.06 3.30
CA LYS A 286 -20.42 19.24 1.87
C LYS A 286 -21.81 19.73 1.62
N ARG A 287 -21.96 21.00 1.26
CA ARG A 287 -23.21 21.50 0.75
C ARG A 287 -23.39 20.49 -0.36
N LYS A 288 -24.19 19.43 -0.09
CA LYS A 288 -24.35 18.32 -1.03
C LYS A 288 -24.78 19.14 -2.20
N LYS A 289 -23.92 19.23 -3.24
CA LYS A 289 -24.22 20.06 -4.41
C LYS A 289 -25.65 19.66 -4.66
N LYS A 290 -26.60 20.58 -4.44
CA LYS A 290 -28.02 20.20 -4.43
C LYS A 290 -28.13 19.44 -5.75
N PRO A 291 -28.44 18.13 -5.72
CA PRO A 291 -28.38 17.34 -6.93
C PRO A 291 -29.14 18.16 -7.95
N THR A 292 -28.48 18.53 -9.04
CA THR A 292 -29.10 19.43 -9.99
C THR A 292 -30.38 18.73 -10.41
N ASN A 293 -31.52 19.39 -10.25
CA ASN A 293 -32.80 18.81 -10.66
C ASN A 293 -32.85 18.59 -12.18
N TYR A 294 -31.77 18.90 -12.90
CA TYR A 294 -31.59 18.72 -14.31
C TYR A 294 -30.24 18.07 -14.62
N LEU A 295 -30.19 17.37 -15.74
CA LEU A 295 -28.98 16.79 -16.31
C LEU A 295 -27.99 17.89 -16.68
N THR A 296 -26.69 17.70 -16.44
CA THR A 296 -25.67 18.69 -16.79
C THR A 296 -24.87 18.35 -18.04
N ALA A 297 -24.34 19.34 -18.74
CA ALA A 297 -23.36 19.14 -19.81
C ALA A 297 -22.05 18.57 -19.25
N LEU A 298 -21.35 17.79 -20.07
CA LEU A 298 -20.04 17.23 -19.74
C LEU A 298 -18.96 17.96 -20.52
N LYS A 299 -17.84 18.27 -19.86
CA LYS A 299 -16.69 18.84 -20.56
C LYS A 299 -15.98 17.74 -21.39
N PRO A 300 -15.46 18.05 -22.59
CA PRO A 300 -14.60 17.15 -23.35
C PRO A 300 -13.43 16.70 -22.48
N THR A 301 -13.06 15.41 -22.60
CA THR A 301 -11.98 14.85 -21.78
C THR A 301 -10.66 15.06 -22.50
N ILE A 302 -9.65 15.60 -21.82
CA ILE A 302 -8.28 15.80 -22.37
C ILE A 302 -7.45 14.49 -22.31
N SER A 303 -8.01 13.40 -21.75
CA SER A 303 -7.27 12.16 -21.50
C SER A 303 -7.00 11.37 -22.77
N GLN A 304 -5.80 10.82 -22.92
CA GLN A 304 -5.45 9.90 -24.01
C GLN A 304 -6.28 8.61 -23.98
N LYS A 305 -6.36 7.91 -25.12
CA LYS A 305 -6.92 6.55 -25.22
C LYS A 305 -6.22 5.64 -24.21
N LYS A 306 -6.98 4.85 -23.45
CA LYS A 306 -6.40 3.92 -22.47
C LYS A 306 -6.16 2.53 -23.07
N PRO A 307 -5.05 1.87 -22.70
CA PRO A 307 -4.86 0.45 -23.02
C PRO A 307 -5.83 -0.41 -22.21
N PHE A 308 -6.11 -1.60 -22.71
CA PHE A 308 -6.99 -2.58 -22.07
C PHE A 308 -6.53 -4.01 -22.38
N ILE A 309 -7.12 -4.98 -21.69
CA ILE A 309 -6.92 -6.41 -21.97
C ILE A 309 -8.23 -6.98 -22.50
N VAL A 310 -8.14 -7.93 -23.41
CA VAL A 310 -9.25 -8.81 -23.80
C VAL A 310 -8.91 -10.23 -23.40
N ALA A 311 -9.91 -11.00 -23.00
CA ALA A 311 -9.73 -12.35 -22.48
C ALA A 311 -10.93 -13.22 -22.81
N ASP A 312 -10.70 -14.54 -22.74
CA ASP A 312 -11.71 -15.55 -23.00
C ASP A 312 -11.46 -16.82 -22.16
N THR A 313 -12.50 -17.62 -21.94
CA THR A 313 -12.40 -18.92 -21.27
C THR A 313 -13.16 -20.01 -22.03
N GLU A 314 -12.60 -21.21 -22.05
CA GLU A 314 -13.25 -22.40 -22.62
C GLU A 314 -13.60 -23.38 -21.50
N THR A 315 -14.80 -23.98 -21.57
CA THR A 315 -15.35 -24.81 -20.48
C THR A 315 -15.89 -26.13 -20.97
N LEU A 316 -15.84 -27.15 -20.11
CA LEU A 316 -16.62 -28.37 -20.24
C LEU A 316 -17.84 -28.31 -19.33
N TYR A 317 -18.96 -28.87 -19.78
CA TYR A 317 -20.16 -29.03 -18.95
C TYR A 317 -20.14 -30.42 -18.30
N LEU A 318 -19.72 -30.49 -17.04
CA LEU A 318 -19.55 -31.73 -16.27
C LEU A 318 -20.42 -31.68 -15.03
N ASP A 319 -21.18 -32.74 -14.76
CA ASP A 319 -22.04 -32.87 -13.57
C ASP A 319 -22.93 -31.65 -13.33
N GLN A 320 -23.55 -31.14 -14.40
CA GLN A 320 -24.39 -29.93 -14.42
C GLN A 320 -23.66 -28.61 -14.11
N VAL A 321 -22.33 -28.59 -14.16
CA VAL A 321 -21.50 -27.43 -13.85
C VAL A 321 -20.52 -27.15 -14.98
N HIS A 322 -20.36 -25.88 -15.35
CA HIS A 322 -19.28 -25.47 -16.26
C HIS A 322 -17.94 -25.44 -15.51
N VAL A 323 -16.96 -26.15 -16.04
CA VAL A 323 -15.59 -26.23 -15.51
C VAL A 323 -14.62 -25.76 -16.59
N PRO A 324 -13.85 -24.68 -16.36
CA PRO A 324 -12.94 -24.14 -17.35
C PRO A 324 -11.72 -25.04 -17.56
N PHE A 325 -11.39 -25.34 -18.81
CA PHE A 325 -10.19 -26.10 -19.19
C PHE A 325 -9.14 -25.22 -19.88
N ALA A 326 -9.54 -24.08 -20.45
CA ALA A 326 -8.60 -23.11 -20.99
C ALA A 326 -8.99 -21.67 -20.64
N ALA A 327 -7.99 -20.80 -20.56
CA ALA A 327 -8.17 -19.36 -20.44
C ALA A 327 -7.03 -18.65 -21.15
N GLY A 328 -7.29 -17.48 -21.71
CA GLY A 328 -6.25 -16.68 -22.33
C GLY A 328 -6.55 -15.20 -22.34
N PHE A 329 -5.52 -14.40 -22.62
CA PHE A 329 -5.69 -12.96 -22.77
C PHE A 329 -4.69 -12.32 -23.73
N LEU A 330 -5.06 -11.15 -24.24
CA LEU A 330 -4.25 -10.28 -25.09
C LEU A 330 -4.26 -8.86 -24.51
N VAL A 331 -3.08 -8.26 -24.41
CA VAL A 331 -2.92 -6.83 -24.09
C VAL A 331 -3.09 -6.01 -25.36
N VAL A 332 -3.96 -5.02 -25.32
CA VAL A 332 -4.31 -4.16 -26.46
C VAL A 332 -3.83 -2.73 -26.16
N MET A 333 -2.79 -2.28 -26.86
CA MET A 333 -2.34 -0.89 -26.76
C MET A 333 -3.04 0.01 -27.78
N PRO A 334 -3.36 1.27 -27.43
CA PRO A 334 -4.10 2.18 -28.29
C PRO A 334 -3.41 2.56 -29.60
N ASP A 335 -2.09 2.58 -29.61
CA ASP A 335 -1.28 3.14 -30.70
C ASP A 335 -0.69 2.07 -31.63
N ASP A 336 -0.88 0.80 -31.31
CA ASP A 336 -0.47 -0.29 -32.19
C ASP A 336 -1.34 -0.32 -33.44
N GLU A 337 -0.98 -1.11 -34.46
CA GLU A 337 -1.91 -1.46 -35.54
C GLU A 337 -2.73 -2.70 -35.18
N VAL A 338 -3.89 -2.92 -35.82
CA VAL A 338 -4.68 -4.14 -35.59
C VAL A 338 -4.04 -5.34 -36.31
N SER A 339 -3.40 -5.09 -37.45
CA SER A 339 -2.61 -6.06 -38.24
C SER A 339 -1.44 -6.64 -37.45
N SER A 340 -0.81 -5.84 -36.59
CA SER A 340 0.31 -6.31 -35.77
C SER A 340 -0.12 -7.33 -34.72
N TYR A 341 -1.40 -7.44 -34.35
CA TYR A 341 -1.88 -8.38 -33.32
C TYR A 341 -1.70 -9.85 -33.64
N SER A 342 -1.58 -10.21 -34.91
CA SER A 342 -1.13 -11.54 -35.32
C SER A 342 0.27 -11.89 -34.82
N SER A 343 1.10 -10.89 -34.49
CA SER A 343 2.44 -11.03 -33.90
C SER A 343 2.47 -10.86 -32.37
N TYR A 344 1.35 -10.51 -31.73
CA TYR A 344 1.30 -10.34 -30.27
C TYR A 344 1.18 -11.70 -29.62
N LYS A 345 1.93 -11.87 -28.52
CA LYS A 345 1.90 -13.10 -27.74
C LYS A 345 0.62 -13.15 -26.91
N ILE A 346 -0.42 -13.80 -27.44
CA ILE A 346 -1.59 -14.20 -26.65
C ILE A 346 -1.08 -15.17 -25.57
N GLU A 347 -1.31 -14.82 -24.31
CA GLU A 347 -0.95 -15.69 -23.19
C GLU A 347 -2.10 -16.68 -22.97
N THR A 348 -1.77 -17.98 -22.96
CA THR A 348 -2.75 -19.06 -22.84
C THR A 348 -2.41 -19.97 -21.67
N TYR A 349 -3.45 -20.49 -21.04
CA TYR A 349 -3.39 -21.43 -19.93
C TYR A 349 -4.32 -22.59 -20.23
N PHE A 350 -3.80 -23.81 -20.11
CA PHE A 350 -4.55 -25.04 -20.36
C PHE A 350 -4.51 -25.95 -19.13
N SER A 351 -5.62 -26.62 -18.80
CA SER A 351 -5.71 -27.46 -17.60
C SER A 351 -4.70 -28.59 -17.63
N GLU A 352 -4.60 -29.27 -18.77
CA GLU A 352 -3.74 -30.46 -18.94
C GLU A 352 -2.24 -30.13 -19.03
N ASP A 353 -1.87 -28.84 -19.09
CA ASP A 353 -0.46 -28.43 -18.96
C ASP A 353 0.05 -28.55 -17.50
N ASN A 354 -0.83 -28.80 -16.54
CA ASN A 354 -0.46 -29.01 -15.14
C ASN A 354 -0.09 -30.48 -14.89
N ILE A 355 0.96 -30.70 -14.09
CA ILE A 355 1.49 -32.03 -13.78
C ILE A 355 0.40 -32.90 -13.12
N ALA A 356 -0.04 -33.95 -13.83
CA ALA A 356 -1.11 -34.84 -13.39
C ALA A 356 -0.83 -35.50 -12.02
N ASN A 357 0.44 -35.81 -11.71
CA ASN A 357 0.80 -36.40 -10.42
C ASN A 357 0.58 -35.45 -9.22
N LEU A 358 0.66 -34.14 -9.45
CA LEU A 358 0.43 -33.12 -8.41
C LEU A 358 -1.03 -32.66 -8.36
N TYR A 359 -1.74 -32.78 -9.47
CA TYR A 359 -3.14 -32.41 -9.64
C TYR A 359 -3.89 -33.58 -10.30
N PRO A 360 -4.20 -34.64 -9.53
CA PRO A 360 -4.74 -35.89 -10.08
C PRO A 360 -6.08 -35.70 -10.81
N THR A 361 -6.93 -34.82 -10.30
CA THR A 361 -8.27 -34.62 -10.87
C THR A 361 -8.29 -33.47 -11.89
N PHE A 362 -9.19 -33.57 -12.87
CA PHE A 362 -9.43 -32.48 -13.83
C PHE A 362 -9.82 -31.18 -13.12
N ASN A 363 -10.63 -31.27 -12.05
CA ASN A 363 -11.03 -30.11 -11.27
C ASN A 363 -9.83 -29.40 -10.60
N GLU A 364 -8.87 -30.14 -10.04
CA GLU A 364 -7.66 -29.54 -9.47
C GLU A 364 -6.78 -28.89 -10.54
N ARG A 365 -6.66 -29.51 -11.72
CA ARG A 365 -5.95 -28.94 -12.86
C ARG A 365 -6.60 -27.66 -13.37
N SER A 366 -7.93 -27.67 -13.52
CA SER A 366 -8.75 -26.50 -13.85
C SER A 366 -8.54 -25.36 -12.83
N GLN A 367 -8.62 -25.67 -11.53
CA GLN A 367 -8.39 -24.68 -10.47
C GLN A 367 -6.99 -24.08 -10.53
N LYS A 368 -5.96 -24.92 -10.72
CA LYS A 368 -4.58 -24.44 -10.83
C LYS A 368 -4.37 -23.56 -12.06
N MET A 369 -4.99 -23.94 -13.18
CA MET A 369 -4.99 -23.16 -14.44
C MET A 369 -5.62 -21.78 -14.21
N MET A 370 -6.83 -21.72 -13.64
CA MET A 370 -7.51 -20.45 -13.35
C MET A 370 -6.73 -19.56 -12.37
N TYR A 371 -6.14 -20.15 -11.32
CA TYR A 371 -5.29 -19.43 -10.38
C TYR A 371 -4.09 -18.78 -11.10
N LYS A 372 -3.39 -19.53 -11.95
CA LYS A 372 -2.25 -19.01 -12.74
C LYS A 372 -2.68 -17.88 -13.67
N PHE A 373 -3.81 -18.03 -14.35
CA PHE A 373 -4.37 -17.02 -15.24
C PHE A 373 -4.67 -15.70 -14.50
N ILE A 374 -5.37 -15.76 -13.36
CA ILE A 374 -5.73 -14.56 -12.57
C ILE A 374 -4.47 -13.89 -12.00
N GLU A 375 -3.54 -14.66 -11.44
CA GLU A 375 -2.27 -14.10 -10.92
C GLU A 375 -1.46 -13.44 -12.02
N ARG A 376 -1.46 -14.00 -13.24
CA ARG A 376 -0.81 -13.36 -14.37
C ARG A 376 -1.45 -12.04 -14.74
N LEU A 377 -2.79 -11.96 -14.82
CA LEU A 377 -3.48 -10.70 -15.07
C LEU A 377 -3.06 -9.62 -14.07
N VAL A 378 -2.94 -9.97 -12.79
CA VAL A 378 -2.44 -9.06 -11.76
C VAL A 378 -1.01 -8.60 -12.05
N VAL A 379 -0.10 -9.51 -12.42
CA VAL A 379 1.28 -9.16 -12.77
C VAL A 379 1.31 -8.19 -13.96
N VAL A 380 0.58 -8.48 -15.03
CA VAL A 380 0.54 -7.64 -16.25
C VAL A 380 0.02 -6.24 -15.95
N VAL A 381 -1.06 -6.13 -15.17
CA VAL A 381 -1.65 -4.84 -14.75
C VAL A 381 -0.73 -4.07 -13.80
N ARG A 382 0.03 -4.77 -12.94
CA ARG A 382 1.01 -4.11 -12.06
C ARG A 382 2.20 -3.55 -12.84
N LEU A 383 2.65 -4.24 -13.88
CA LEU A 383 3.69 -3.75 -14.78
C LEU A 383 3.18 -2.63 -15.69
N ASN A 384 1.87 -2.56 -15.94
CA ASN A 384 1.24 -1.55 -16.80
C ASN A 384 0.04 -0.87 -16.10
N PRO A 385 0.27 0.05 -15.14
CA PRO A 385 -0.80 0.61 -14.29
C PRO A 385 -1.88 1.43 -15.03
N SER A 386 -1.64 1.79 -16.28
CA SER A 386 -2.62 2.43 -17.17
C SER A 386 -3.72 1.46 -17.62
N ILE A 387 -3.44 0.15 -17.65
CA ILE A 387 -4.40 -0.91 -17.94
C ILE A 387 -5.23 -1.15 -16.67
N GLN A 388 -6.52 -0.85 -16.75
CA GLN A 388 -7.44 -1.07 -15.62
C GLN A 388 -8.69 -1.85 -16.03
N THR A 389 -8.76 -2.34 -17.25
CA THR A 389 -9.97 -2.97 -17.79
C THR A 389 -9.59 -4.22 -18.56
N VAL A 390 -10.29 -5.31 -18.23
CA VAL A 390 -10.20 -6.61 -18.89
C VAL A 390 -11.59 -6.92 -19.44
N TYR A 391 -11.72 -7.06 -20.75
CA TYR A 391 -12.99 -7.36 -21.40
C TYR A 391 -13.10 -8.85 -21.71
N PHE A 392 -14.27 -9.40 -21.40
CA PHE A 392 -14.76 -10.66 -21.98
C PHE A 392 -15.97 -10.34 -22.84
N HIS A 393 -16.29 -11.20 -23.81
CA HIS A 393 -17.51 -11.05 -24.61
C HIS A 393 -18.63 -11.88 -24.00
N ASN A 394 -19.77 -11.25 -23.67
CA ASN A 394 -20.87 -11.89 -22.94
C ASN A 394 -20.52 -12.25 -21.48
N PHE A 395 -19.59 -11.48 -20.88
CA PHE A 395 -19.14 -11.62 -19.50
C PHE A 395 -20.30 -11.72 -18.50
N SER A 396 -21.32 -10.88 -18.65
CA SER A 396 -22.38 -10.73 -17.65
C SER A 396 -23.20 -12.00 -17.45
N ARG A 397 -23.21 -12.90 -18.45
CA ARG A 397 -24.07 -14.10 -18.48
C ARG A 397 -23.29 -15.40 -18.37
N PHE A 398 -21.98 -15.39 -18.62
CA PHE A 398 -21.17 -16.60 -18.66
C PHE A 398 -19.88 -16.46 -17.85
N ASP A 399 -18.80 -15.95 -18.45
CA ASP A 399 -17.46 -15.90 -17.85
C ASP A 399 -17.45 -15.19 -16.49
N GLY A 400 -18.23 -14.12 -16.35
CA GLY A 400 -18.26 -13.33 -15.13
C GLY A 400 -18.80 -14.11 -13.93
N ILE A 401 -19.76 -15.02 -14.14
CA ILE A 401 -20.30 -15.86 -13.06
C ILE A 401 -19.22 -16.85 -12.61
N LEU A 402 -18.52 -17.48 -13.55
CA LEU A 402 -17.41 -18.40 -13.28
C LEU A 402 -16.25 -17.69 -12.59
N LEU A 403 -15.79 -16.57 -13.15
CA LEU A 403 -14.68 -15.79 -12.61
C LEU A 403 -14.99 -15.23 -11.22
N LEU A 404 -16.23 -14.81 -10.95
CA LEU A 404 -16.63 -14.37 -9.60
C LEU A 404 -16.45 -15.50 -8.58
N LYS A 405 -16.86 -16.73 -8.91
CA LYS A 405 -16.66 -17.91 -8.06
C LYS A 405 -15.16 -18.13 -7.79
N TYR A 406 -14.33 -18.17 -8.84
CA TYR A 406 -12.89 -18.41 -8.66
C TYR A 406 -12.20 -17.29 -7.86
N LEU A 407 -12.52 -16.03 -8.13
CA LEU A 407 -11.97 -14.88 -7.40
C LEU A 407 -12.37 -14.90 -5.92
N ALA A 408 -13.64 -15.16 -5.62
CA ALA A 408 -14.13 -15.20 -4.25
C ALA A 408 -13.55 -16.40 -3.47
N THR A 409 -13.52 -17.58 -4.08
CA THR A 409 -13.09 -18.82 -3.41
C THR A 409 -11.56 -18.89 -3.23
N TYR A 410 -10.77 -18.52 -4.24
CA TYR A 410 -9.32 -18.77 -4.22
C TYR A 410 -8.46 -17.52 -4.03
N HIS A 411 -9.03 -16.32 -4.18
CA HIS A 411 -8.30 -15.07 -4.04
C HIS A 411 -8.91 -14.09 -3.02
N GLY A 412 -10.00 -14.47 -2.34
CA GLY A 412 -10.71 -13.58 -1.40
C GLY A 412 -9.89 -13.13 -0.19
N GLU A 413 -8.88 -13.91 0.23
CA GLU A 413 -7.95 -13.50 1.29
C GLU A 413 -6.95 -12.44 0.82
N LYS A 414 -6.59 -12.46 -0.47
CA LYS A 414 -5.55 -11.61 -1.06
C LYS A 414 -6.13 -10.33 -1.67
N TYR A 415 -7.31 -10.41 -2.26
CA TYR A 415 -7.95 -9.33 -3.00
C TYR A 415 -9.33 -9.03 -2.47
N THR A 416 -9.67 -7.74 -2.44
CA THR A 416 -11.05 -7.30 -2.24
C THR A 416 -11.77 -7.30 -3.59
N ILE A 417 -12.82 -8.11 -3.69
CA ILE A 417 -13.62 -8.28 -4.91
C ILE A 417 -14.93 -7.51 -4.76
N LYS A 418 -15.25 -6.63 -5.72
CA LYS A 418 -16.46 -5.82 -5.70
C LYS A 418 -17.26 -6.02 -7.00
N PRO A 419 -18.28 -6.89 -7.00
CA PRO A 419 -19.18 -7.03 -8.14
C PRO A 419 -20.14 -5.83 -8.24
N LEU A 420 -20.41 -5.37 -9.45
CA LEU A 420 -21.47 -4.43 -9.78
C LEU A 420 -22.59 -5.17 -10.49
N MET A 421 -23.65 -5.48 -9.75
CA MET A 421 -24.84 -6.12 -10.28
C MET A 421 -26.04 -5.17 -10.31
N ARG A 422 -26.82 -5.22 -11.39
CA ARG A 422 -28.11 -4.53 -11.49
C ARG A 422 -29.05 -5.31 -12.39
N ASN A 423 -30.32 -5.42 -11.99
CA ASN A 423 -31.35 -6.15 -12.75
C ASN A 423 -30.90 -7.57 -13.15
N HIS A 424 -30.32 -8.31 -12.21
CA HIS A 424 -29.79 -9.66 -12.41
C HIS A 424 -28.67 -9.79 -13.45
N MET A 425 -28.04 -8.68 -13.87
CA MET A 425 -26.86 -8.71 -14.74
C MET A 425 -25.62 -8.22 -13.99
N LEU A 426 -24.51 -8.92 -14.19
CA LEU A 426 -23.20 -8.60 -13.64
C LEU A 426 -22.42 -7.73 -14.64
N TYR A 427 -22.35 -6.42 -14.40
CA TYR A 427 -21.70 -5.48 -15.32
C TYR A 427 -20.19 -5.41 -15.14
N GLU A 428 -19.72 -5.56 -13.90
CA GLU A 428 -18.31 -5.41 -13.57
C GLU A 428 -17.95 -6.28 -12.37
N ILE A 429 -16.73 -6.82 -12.35
CA ILE A 429 -16.07 -7.27 -11.12
C ILE A 429 -14.81 -6.43 -10.95
N ALA A 430 -14.78 -5.56 -9.94
CA ALA A 430 -13.60 -4.78 -9.61
C ALA A 430 -12.71 -5.52 -8.60
N VAL A 431 -11.43 -5.65 -8.91
CA VAL A 431 -10.43 -6.34 -8.10
C VAL A 431 -9.49 -5.33 -7.47
N TYR A 432 -9.34 -5.39 -6.14
CA TYR A 432 -8.50 -4.46 -5.36
C TYR A 432 -7.46 -5.21 -4.55
N GLN A 433 -6.29 -4.58 -4.37
CA GLN A 433 -5.32 -4.95 -3.35
C GLN A 433 -5.27 -3.83 -2.31
N GLY A 434 -5.81 -4.09 -1.12
CA GLY A 434 -6.10 -3.05 -0.14
C GLY A 434 -7.03 -1.98 -0.72
N LYS A 435 -6.60 -0.71 -0.72
CA LYS A 435 -7.37 0.41 -1.29
C LYS A 435 -7.13 0.64 -2.78
N LYS A 436 -6.10 0.01 -3.36
CA LYS A 436 -5.72 0.23 -4.77
C LYS A 436 -6.55 -0.68 -5.67
N LYS A 437 -7.31 -0.08 -6.60
CA LYS A 437 -7.94 -0.84 -7.68
C LYS A 437 -6.85 -1.36 -8.62
N LEU A 438 -6.82 -2.66 -8.85
CA LEU A 438 -5.93 -3.26 -9.83
C LEU A 438 -6.58 -3.14 -11.21
N PHE A 439 -7.68 -3.86 -11.42
CA PHE A 439 -8.43 -3.85 -12.68
C PHE A 439 -9.91 -4.13 -12.43
N SER A 440 -10.70 -3.90 -13.46
CA SER A 440 -12.12 -4.25 -13.53
C SER A 440 -12.32 -5.24 -14.68
N LEU A 441 -12.92 -6.40 -14.39
CA LEU A 441 -13.44 -7.32 -15.41
C LEU A 441 -14.79 -6.79 -15.90
N ARG A 442 -14.99 -6.73 -17.22
CA ARG A 442 -16.16 -6.11 -17.83
C ARG A 442 -16.69 -6.88 -19.02
N ASP A 443 -17.95 -6.62 -19.32
CA ASP A 443 -18.61 -7.12 -20.52
C ASP A 443 -18.40 -6.17 -21.71
N SER A 444 -17.88 -6.70 -22.81
CA SER A 444 -17.87 -5.96 -24.08
C SER A 444 -19.25 -5.96 -24.75
N TYR A 445 -20.10 -6.96 -24.50
CA TYR A 445 -21.42 -7.10 -25.12
C TYR A 445 -22.39 -6.00 -24.67
N THR A 446 -22.19 -5.44 -23.48
CA THR A 446 -22.99 -4.29 -23.00
C THR A 446 -22.66 -2.99 -23.74
N LEU A 447 -21.50 -2.92 -24.42
CA LEU A 447 -21.08 -1.80 -25.26
C LEU A 447 -21.35 -2.08 -26.75
N LEU A 448 -21.06 -3.30 -27.20
CA LEU A 448 -21.18 -3.76 -28.58
C LEU A 448 -22.14 -4.95 -28.63
N THR A 449 -23.42 -4.66 -28.80
CA THR A 449 -24.54 -5.61 -28.62
C THR A 449 -24.78 -6.51 -29.83
N SER A 450 -23.75 -7.23 -30.28
CA SER A 450 -23.85 -8.22 -31.36
C SER A 450 -22.85 -9.36 -31.10
N SER A 451 -23.01 -10.49 -31.78
CA SER A 451 -22.08 -11.61 -31.62
C SER A 451 -20.67 -11.23 -32.07
N LEU A 452 -19.66 -11.83 -31.44
CA LEU A 452 -18.26 -11.59 -31.78
C LEU A 452 -17.99 -11.81 -33.28
N ASP A 453 -18.54 -12.88 -33.87
CA ASP A 453 -18.42 -13.18 -35.31
C ASP A 453 -19.01 -12.06 -36.18
N THR A 454 -20.21 -11.56 -35.83
CA THR A 454 -20.83 -10.44 -36.56
C THR A 454 -20.01 -9.17 -36.44
N LEU A 455 -19.54 -8.85 -35.22
CA LEU A 455 -18.72 -7.67 -34.98
C LEU A 455 -17.39 -7.74 -35.75
N ALA A 456 -16.73 -8.90 -35.72
CA ALA A 456 -15.46 -9.11 -36.39
C ALA A 456 -15.57 -8.95 -37.91
N LYS A 457 -16.57 -9.58 -38.53
CA LYS A 457 -16.84 -9.46 -39.98
C LYS A 457 -17.04 -8.01 -40.42
N ASN A 458 -17.65 -7.19 -39.57
CA ASN A 458 -17.97 -5.80 -39.91
C ASN A 458 -16.84 -4.81 -39.56
N LEU A 459 -16.11 -5.01 -38.47
CA LEU A 459 -15.13 -4.04 -37.95
C LEU A 459 -13.68 -4.40 -38.29
N CYS A 460 -13.36 -5.68 -38.37
CA CYS A 460 -11.99 -6.16 -38.59
C CYS A 460 -11.95 -7.44 -39.44
N PRO A 461 -12.53 -7.45 -40.66
CA PRO A 461 -12.56 -8.63 -41.53
C PRO A 461 -11.16 -9.16 -41.89
N GLN A 462 -10.14 -8.31 -41.85
CA GLN A 462 -8.75 -8.69 -42.09
C GLN A 462 -8.16 -9.66 -41.06
N LEU A 463 -8.82 -9.84 -39.91
CA LEU A 463 -8.39 -10.79 -38.86
C LEU A 463 -8.96 -12.21 -39.07
N GLY A 464 -9.74 -12.42 -40.13
CA GLY A 464 -10.38 -13.69 -40.43
C GLY A 464 -11.72 -13.88 -39.71
N CYS A 465 -12.23 -15.11 -39.80
CA CYS A 465 -13.52 -15.49 -39.24
C CYS A 465 -13.36 -16.14 -37.87
N LYS A 466 -14.46 -16.23 -37.12
CA LYS A 466 -14.55 -17.09 -35.94
C LYS A 466 -14.43 -18.57 -36.37
N GLY A 467 -13.66 -19.35 -35.61
CA GLY A 467 -13.53 -20.79 -35.83
C GLY A 467 -14.79 -21.56 -35.40
N SER A 468 -14.76 -22.88 -35.55
CA SER A 468 -15.80 -23.78 -35.05
C SER A 468 -15.13 -25.00 -34.40
N ILE A 469 -15.60 -25.37 -33.21
CA ILE A 469 -15.23 -26.60 -32.52
C ILE A 469 -16.49 -27.47 -32.39
N PRO A 470 -16.41 -28.78 -32.69
CA PRO A 470 -17.46 -29.73 -32.34
C PRO A 470 -17.44 -29.97 -30.81
N TYR A 471 -18.01 -29.05 -30.03
CA TYR A 471 -17.99 -29.13 -28.56
C TYR A 471 -18.64 -30.41 -28.01
N ASP A 472 -19.55 -31.03 -28.75
CA ASP A 472 -20.17 -32.31 -28.41
C ASP A 472 -19.18 -33.48 -28.39
N GLU A 473 -18.02 -33.33 -29.03
CA GLU A 473 -16.95 -34.33 -29.10
C GLU A 473 -15.81 -34.04 -28.12
N VAL A 474 -15.87 -32.95 -27.35
CA VAL A 474 -14.80 -32.57 -26.40
C VAL A 474 -15.11 -33.15 -25.02
N GLY A 475 -14.22 -34.00 -24.53
CA GLY A 475 -14.33 -34.69 -23.24
C GLY A 475 -13.02 -34.63 -22.45
N VAL A 476 -13.08 -34.86 -21.14
CA VAL A 476 -11.90 -34.79 -20.24
C VAL A 476 -10.77 -35.71 -20.72
N ASP A 477 -11.14 -36.88 -21.23
CA ASP A 477 -10.29 -37.94 -21.75
C ASP A 477 -9.56 -37.56 -23.05
N ASN A 478 -10.10 -36.65 -23.86
CA ASN A 478 -9.50 -36.23 -25.14
C ASN A 478 -8.97 -34.79 -25.16
N LEU A 479 -9.13 -34.01 -24.08
CA LEU A 479 -8.61 -32.64 -23.96
C LEU A 479 -7.13 -32.51 -24.32
N HIS A 480 -6.29 -33.44 -23.83
CA HIS A 480 -4.84 -33.39 -24.07
C HIS A 480 -4.49 -33.61 -25.56
N ILE A 481 -5.30 -34.38 -26.29
CA ILE A 481 -5.13 -34.66 -27.72
C ILE A 481 -5.55 -33.44 -28.54
N GLN A 482 -6.66 -32.81 -28.16
CA GLN A 482 -7.23 -31.68 -28.89
C GLN A 482 -6.64 -30.32 -28.50
N ARG A 483 -5.64 -30.30 -27.60
CA ARG A 483 -5.06 -29.10 -27.00
C ARG A 483 -4.83 -27.95 -28.00
N ASP A 484 -4.11 -28.22 -29.07
CA ASP A 484 -3.68 -27.15 -29.99
C ASP A 484 -4.87 -26.58 -30.78
N ILE A 485 -5.82 -27.43 -31.19
CA ILE A 485 -7.05 -27.01 -31.88
C ILE A 485 -7.91 -26.14 -30.96
N LEU A 486 -8.11 -26.59 -29.71
CA LEU A 486 -8.90 -25.86 -28.71
C LEU A 486 -8.26 -24.51 -28.36
N LEU A 487 -6.93 -24.48 -28.19
CA LEU A 487 -6.21 -23.24 -27.89
C LEU A 487 -6.21 -22.29 -29.08
N ASP A 488 -6.09 -22.78 -30.31
CA ASP A 488 -6.08 -21.92 -31.50
C ASP A 488 -7.46 -21.30 -31.76
N HIS A 489 -8.55 -22.02 -31.46
CA HIS A 489 -9.89 -21.44 -31.46
C HIS A 489 -10.03 -20.31 -30.44
N MET A 490 -9.68 -20.55 -29.17
CA MET A 490 -9.76 -19.53 -28.12
C MET A 490 -8.87 -18.32 -28.43
N LYS A 491 -7.65 -18.55 -28.94
CA LYS A 491 -6.76 -17.47 -29.41
C LYS A 491 -7.41 -16.63 -30.50
N GLN A 492 -8.10 -17.26 -31.44
CA GLN A 492 -8.82 -16.55 -32.49
C GLN A 492 -9.95 -15.68 -31.91
N ASP A 493 -10.74 -16.21 -30.97
CA ASP A 493 -11.79 -15.42 -30.30
C ASP A 493 -11.20 -14.21 -29.53
N ILE A 494 -10.10 -14.41 -28.80
CA ILE A 494 -9.37 -13.33 -28.11
C ILE A 494 -8.85 -12.28 -29.11
N LEU A 495 -8.26 -12.72 -30.22
CA LEU A 495 -7.73 -11.84 -31.26
C LEU A 495 -8.83 -10.99 -31.90
N LEU A 496 -9.95 -11.63 -32.26
CA LEU A 496 -11.10 -10.94 -32.85
C LEU A 496 -11.70 -9.93 -31.86
N LEU A 497 -11.83 -10.29 -30.58
CA LEU A 497 -12.34 -9.37 -29.57
C LEU A 497 -11.41 -8.16 -29.39
N GLY A 498 -10.09 -8.38 -29.40
CA GLY A 498 -9.08 -7.33 -29.35
C GLY A 498 -9.20 -6.36 -30.53
N GLY A 499 -9.31 -6.89 -31.74
CA GLY A 499 -9.51 -6.10 -32.96
C GLY A 499 -10.81 -5.29 -32.95
N VAL A 500 -11.93 -5.93 -32.58
CA VAL A 500 -13.26 -5.31 -32.48
C VAL A 500 -13.25 -4.16 -31.47
N MET A 501 -12.77 -4.40 -30.25
CA MET A 501 -12.77 -3.39 -29.18
C MET A 501 -11.88 -2.21 -29.51
N LYS A 502 -10.71 -2.45 -30.12
CA LYS A 502 -9.83 -1.38 -30.56
C LYS A 502 -10.43 -0.56 -31.69
N LYS A 503 -10.98 -1.23 -32.72
CA LYS A 503 -11.60 -0.51 -33.83
C LYS A 503 -12.76 0.35 -33.34
N ALA A 504 -13.56 -0.17 -32.42
CA ALA A 504 -14.61 0.61 -31.77
C ALA A 504 -14.03 1.80 -31.00
N GLN A 505 -13.00 1.60 -30.17
CA GLN A 505 -12.32 2.67 -29.45
C GLN A 505 -11.84 3.78 -30.40
N ASP A 506 -11.19 3.42 -31.52
CA ASP A 506 -10.70 4.37 -32.51
C ASP A 506 -11.85 5.16 -33.19
N ILE A 507 -12.96 4.49 -33.52
CA ILE A 507 -14.13 5.15 -34.13
C ILE A 507 -14.72 6.19 -33.16
N TYR A 508 -14.96 5.81 -31.90
CA TYR A 508 -15.54 6.72 -30.91
C TYR A 508 -14.58 7.85 -30.53
N TRP A 509 -13.28 7.55 -30.45
CA TRP A 509 -12.26 8.54 -30.21
C TRP A 509 -12.19 9.56 -31.35
N LYS A 510 -12.09 9.11 -32.60
CA LYS A 510 -11.99 9.99 -33.78
C LYS A 510 -13.24 10.85 -33.98
N LYS A 511 -14.44 10.29 -33.77
CA LYS A 511 -15.70 11.01 -34.01
C LYS A 511 -16.11 11.93 -32.86
N TYR A 512 -15.84 11.55 -31.61
CA TYR A 512 -16.43 12.21 -30.45
C TYR A 512 -15.43 12.57 -29.35
N HIS A 513 -14.14 12.25 -29.51
CA HIS A 513 -13.09 12.43 -28.50
C HIS A 513 -13.47 11.78 -27.14
N ILE A 514 -14.11 10.61 -27.23
CA ILE A 514 -14.54 9.82 -26.06
C ILE A 514 -13.88 8.45 -26.15
N ASP A 515 -13.16 8.09 -25.09
CA ASP A 515 -12.57 6.76 -24.95
C ASP A 515 -13.62 5.76 -24.43
N LEU A 516 -13.86 4.73 -25.25
CA LEU A 516 -14.80 3.63 -25.01
C LEU A 516 -14.53 2.92 -23.67
N VAL A 517 -13.25 2.77 -23.28
CA VAL A 517 -12.83 2.01 -22.09
C VAL A 517 -13.40 2.60 -20.80
N ASN A 518 -13.76 3.89 -20.81
CA ASN A 518 -14.34 4.57 -19.64
C ASN A 518 -15.85 4.36 -19.50
N LYS A 519 -16.49 3.57 -20.37
CA LYS A 519 -17.95 3.35 -20.39
C LYS A 519 -18.28 1.88 -20.12
N LEU A 520 -19.39 1.67 -19.42
CA LEU A 520 -19.88 0.33 -19.06
C LEU A 520 -20.92 -0.20 -20.05
N THR A 521 -21.74 0.70 -20.63
CA THR A 521 -22.86 0.30 -21.48
C THR A 521 -23.02 1.25 -22.66
N LEU A 522 -23.66 0.76 -23.73
CA LEU A 522 -24.02 1.55 -24.90
C LEU A 522 -24.85 2.78 -24.53
N SER A 523 -25.83 2.63 -23.62
CA SER A 523 -26.64 3.77 -23.15
C SER A 523 -25.81 4.80 -22.39
N SER A 524 -24.83 4.37 -21.57
CA SER A 524 -23.90 5.27 -20.88
C SER A 524 -22.98 5.99 -21.86
N LEU A 525 -22.52 5.30 -22.90
CA LEU A 525 -21.73 5.86 -23.99
C LEU A 525 -22.53 6.90 -24.78
N ALA A 526 -23.73 6.55 -25.24
CA ALA A 526 -24.62 7.45 -25.97
C ALA A 526 -24.97 8.70 -25.17
N LEU A 527 -25.32 8.54 -23.89
CA LEU A 527 -25.60 9.67 -23.00
C LEU A 527 -24.37 10.56 -22.79
N THR A 528 -23.17 9.98 -22.73
CA THR A 528 -21.93 10.77 -22.66
C THR A 528 -21.73 11.58 -23.93
N ILE A 529 -21.85 10.95 -25.10
CA ILE A 529 -21.71 11.62 -26.41
C ILE A 529 -22.68 12.79 -26.51
N PHE A 530 -23.96 12.57 -26.17
CA PHE A 530 -24.98 13.60 -26.14
C PHE A 530 -24.59 14.76 -25.21
N ARG A 531 -24.27 14.44 -23.94
CA ARG A 531 -23.96 15.45 -22.92
C ARG A 531 -22.68 16.25 -23.18
N THR A 532 -21.74 15.67 -23.92
CA THR A 532 -20.46 16.32 -24.24
C THR A 532 -20.54 17.19 -25.48
N ASN A 533 -21.23 16.72 -26.54
CA ASN A 533 -21.13 17.34 -27.86
C ASN A 533 -22.38 18.09 -28.30
N TYR A 534 -23.55 17.79 -27.72
CA TYR A 534 -24.83 18.27 -28.25
C TYR A 534 -25.72 18.95 -27.19
N TYR A 535 -25.50 18.67 -25.92
CA TYR A 535 -26.40 19.12 -24.86
C TYR A 535 -26.04 20.53 -24.35
N ASP A 536 -26.94 21.47 -24.60
CA ASP A 536 -26.88 22.83 -24.08
C ASP A 536 -27.77 22.96 -22.83
N GLU A 537 -27.15 22.76 -21.67
CA GLU A 537 -27.85 22.83 -20.38
C GLU A 537 -28.39 24.23 -20.04
N LYS A 538 -27.87 25.29 -20.66
CA LYS A 538 -28.27 26.67 -20.37
C LYS A 538 -29.57 27.03 -21.09
N ASN A 539 -29.70 26.58 -22.33
CA ASN A 539 -30.88 26.89 -23.15
C ASN A 539 -31.97 25.82 -23.05
N TRP A 540 -31.60 24.55 -22.82
CA TRP A 540 -32.54 23.41 -22.87
C TRP A 540 -32.38 22.45 -21.68
N PRO A 541 -32.64 22.88 -20.43
CA PRO A 541 -32.44 22.02 -19.26
C PRO A 541 -33.38 20.80 -19.26
N ILE A 542 -32.81 19.60 -19.23
CA ILE A 542 -33.55 18.32 -19.07
C ILE A 542 -33.69 18.03 -17.57
N TYR A 543 -34.87 18.29 -17.01
CA TYR A 543 -35.15 18.01 -15.61
C TYR A 543 -35.27 16.51 -15.34
N ILE A 544 -34.62 16.04 -14.27
CA ILE A 544 -34.74 14.68 -13.76
C ILE A 544 -35.99 14.67 -12.88
N PRO A 545 -37.02 13.85 -13.19
CA PRO A 545 -38.22 13.79 -12.38
C PRO A 545 -37.86 13.44 -10.93
N ASN A 546 -38.22 14.30 -9.99
CA ASN A 546 -37.97 14.09 -8.56
C ASN A 546 -38.79 12.88 -8.07
N ARG A 547 -38.19 11.69 -8.07
CA ARG A 547 -38.65 10.49 -7.35
C ARG A 547 -37.46 9.70 -6.77
N ASN A 548 -36.42 10.39 -6.31
CA ASN A 548 -35.45 9.82 -5.38
C ASN A 548 -35.67 10.41 -4.00
#